data_AF-X6MBY2-F1
#
_entry.id   AF-X6MBY2-F1
#
_cell.length_a   1.000
_cell.length_b   1.000
_cell.length_c   1.000
_cell.angle_alpha   90.00
_cell.angle_beta   90.00
_cell.angle_gamma   90.00
#
_symmetry.space_group_name_H-M   'P 1'
#
loop_
_entity.id
_entity.type
_entity.pdbx_description
1 polymer ?
#
loop_
_entity_poly.entity_id
_entity_poly.type
_entity_poly.pdbx_seq_one_letter_code
_entity_poly.pdbx_strand_id
1 'polypeptide(L)'
;MTEPVYSVKAHENVVNYIAGCGSLTQSNESSGCGASELVTCSRDGSVKVWDPRTSTSVCELVCAKKANGNSANKRDCWTVAFGNSFDNSNRVVCAGYDNGDIKMLDLKMNAMIYEYNLNNGIVDIEFDRTHVPMNKMVVTTLESKFFVFDLKTMHSVDGFAYSTQPVLAFSILLWLQKTSLHKKSVYTYNRDIWCTTGGNGTVQLWKYSYPSQRSIIDKETNTKKGVMGEIVPLTDAHKCSDQPLISWHWNKDKIGLACATSLDQKVRVFFVTKLHKI
;
A
#
# COMPACT_ATOMS: atom_id res chain seq x y z
N MET A 1 -26.49 -6.53 21.43
CA MET A 1 -25.28 -6.17 20.65
C MET A 1 -24.10 -6.62 21.47
N THR A 2 -23.22 -7.43 20.89
CA THR A 2 -21.97 -7.85 21.54
C THR A 2 -21.03 -6.65 21.65
N GLU A 3 -20.45 -6.43 22.82
CA GLU A 3 -19.42 -5.39 23.01
C GLU A 3 -18.20 -5.65 22.13
N PRO A 4 -17.53 -4.60 21.63
CA PRO A 4 -16.33 -4.76 20.81
C PRO A 4 -15.18 -5.36 21.63
N VAL A 5 -14.46 -6.32 21.03
CA VAL A 5 -13.28 -6.95 21.65
C VAL A 5 -12.14 -5.94 21.88
N TYR A 6 -12.08 -4.88 21.08
CA TYR A 6 -11.09 -3.81 21.18
C TYR A 6 -11.72 -2.47 20.76
N SER A 7 -11.48 -1.42 21.53
CA SER A 7 -11.94 -0.06 21.22
C SER A 7 -10.97 0.96 21.83
N VAL A 8 -10.56 1.96 21.04
CA VAL A 8 -9.63 3.00 21.46
C VAL A 8 -9.92 4.31 20.73
N LYS A 9 -9.79 5.45 21.43
CA LYS A 9 -9.74 6.77 20.78
C LYS A 9 -8.36 6.93 20.14
N ALA A 10 -8.21 6.45 18.91
CA ALA A 10 -6.92 6.39 18.22
C ALA A 10 -6.37 7.78 17.85
N HIS A 11 -7.25 8.67 17.39
CA HIS A 11 -6.91 9.93 16.73
C HIS A 11 -7.82 11.07 17.17
N GLU A 12 -7.38 12.32 16.97
CA GLU A 12 -8.17 13.53 17.26
C GLU A 12 -9.08 13.94 16.10
N ASN A 13 -8.86 13.36 14.91
CA ASN A 13 -9.65 13.58 13.72
C ASN A 13 -9.98 12.24 13.03
N VAL A 14 -10.64 12.31 11.87
CA VAL A 14 -11.04 11.13 11.11
C VAL A 14 -9.85 10.22 10.79
N VAL A 15 -10.06 8.92 11.00
CA VAL A 15 -9.14 7.87 10.56
C VAL A 15 -9.43 7.61 9.08
N ASN A 16 -8.47 7.94 8.21
CA ASN A 16 -8.63 7.80 6.76
C ASN A 16 -8.37 6.37 6.29
N TYR A 17 -7.39 5.70 6.90
CA TYR A 17 -7.00 4.35 6.52
C TYR A 17 -6.56 3.52 7.71
N ILE A 18 -6.76 2.20 7.57
CA ILE A 18 -6.33 1.19 8.54
C ILE A 18 -5.81 -0.03 7.79
N ALA A 19 -4.71 -0.61 8.26
CA ALA A 19 -4.18 -1.87 7.77
C ALA A 19 -3.77 -2.78 8.94
N GLY A 20 -3.67 -4.08 8.70
CA GLY A 20 -3.26 -5.07 9.69
C GLY A 20 -2.09 -5.91 9.20
N CYS A 21 -1.23 -6.36 10.12
CA CYS A 21 -0.14 -7.29 9.83
C CYS A 21 0.14 -8.18 11.05
N GLY A 22 0.66 -9.39 10.84
CA GLY A 22 1.09 -10.28 11.92
C GLY A 22 0.86 -11.75 11.64
N SER A 23 1.19 -12.58 12.64
CA SER A 23 0.95 -14.02 12.61
C SER A 23 -0.54 -14.31 12.66
N LEU A 24 -1.03 -14.98 11.61
CA LEU A 24 -2.39 -15.50 11.54
C LEU A 24 -2.35 -16.97 11.95
N THR A 25 -2.59 -17.26 13.23
CA THR A 25 -2.76 -18.63 13.74
C THR A 25 -4.22 -19.03 13.71
N GLN A 26 -4.66 -19.63 12.61
CA GLN A 26 -5.88 -20.48 12.64
C GLN A 26 -5.65 -21.71 11.78
N SER A 27 -5.80 -22.92 12.34
CA SER A 27 -5.39 -24.24 11.80
C SER A 27 -3.87 -24.41 11.58
N ASN A 28 -3.37 -25.64 11.43
CA ASN A 28 -1.97 -26.11 11.57
C ASN A 28 -0.83 -25.49 10.70
N GLU A 29 -0.98 -24.26 10.17
CA GLU A 29 0.05 -23.58 9.38
C GLU A 29 -0.06 -22.06 9.59
N SER A 30 1.02 -21.38 9.96
CA SER A 30 1.08 -19.94 10.20
C SER A 30 1.36 -19.18 8.89
N SER A 31 0.50 -18.23 8.53
CA SER A 31 0.80 -17.22 7.49
C SER A 31 1.06 -15.88 8.17
N GLY A 32 2.18 -15.24 7.82
CA GLY A 32 2.65 -14.02 8.47
C GLY A 32 3.53 -14.29 9.71
N CYS A 33 4.37 -13.31 10.04
CA CYS A 33 5.32 -13.39 11.15
C CYS A 33 5.09 -12.23 12.13
N GLY A 34 5.55 -12.41 13.37
CA GLY A 34 5.44 -11.41 14.43
C GLY A 34 4.05 -11.29 15.06
N ALA A 35 3.93 -10.39 16.02
CA ALA A 35 2.65 -10.09 16.67
C ALA A 35 1.63 -9.48 15.68
N SER A 36 0.35 -9.69 15.98
CA SER A 36 -0.75 -9.00 15.30
C SER A 36 -0.75 -7.53 15.68
N GLU A 37 -0.57 -6.67 14.69
CA GLU A 37 -0.57 -5.22 14.82
C GLU A 37 -1.54 -4.60 13.81
N LEU A 38 -2.10 -3.47 14.19
CA LEU A 38 -2.89 -2.59 13.33
C LEU A 38 -2.11 -1.30 13.13
N VAL A 39 -2.23 -0.69 11.96
CA VAL A 39 -1.76 0.67 11.72
C VAL A 39 -2.92 1.52 11.27
N THR A 40 -3.05 2.71 11.85
CA THR A 40 -4.07 3.69 11.48
C THR A 40 -3.42 5.00 11.07
N CYS A 41 -4.02 5.69 10.12
CA CYS A 41 -3.63 7.05 9.77
C CYS A 41 -4.82 7.99 9.75
N SER A 42 -4.55 9.27 9.99
CA SER A 42 -5.59 10.25 10.25
C SER A 42 -5.30 11.61 9.63
N ARG A 43 -6.38 12.38 9.51
CA ARG A 43 -6.34 13.80 9.16
C ARG A 43 -5.61 14.67 10.18
N ASP A 44 -5.40 14.18 11.40
CA ASP A 44 -4.53 14.84 12.37
C ASP A 44 -3.02 14.71 12.03
N GLY A 45 -2.69 14.03 10.94
CA GLY A 45 -1.32 13.86 10.43
C GLY A 45 -0.44 12.89 11.20
N SER A 46 -1.04 12.13 12.12
CA SER A 46 -0.38 11.02 12.80
C SER A 46 -0.70 9.68 12.14
N VAL A 47 0.29 8.80 12.19
CA VAL A 47 0.20 7.38 11.90
C VAL A 47 0.55 6.64 13.17
N LYS A 48 -0.32 5.74 13.62
CA LYS A 48 -0.15 5.02 14.88
C LYS A 48 -0.21 3.52 14.66
N VAL A 49 0.73 2.81 15.25
CA VAL A 49 0.76 1.34 15.28
C VAL A 49 0.20 0.87 16.61
N TRP A 50 -0.66 -0.14 16.57
CA TRP A 50 -1.40 -0.66 17.70
C TRP A 50 -1.18 -2.16 17.80
N ASP A 51 -0.93 -2.63 19.01
CA ASP A 51 -1.11 -4.03 19.35
C ASP A 51 -2.49 -4.16 20.03
N PRO A 52 -3.44 -4.95 19.49
CA PRO A 52 -4.76 -5.11 20.11
C PRO A 52 -4.74 -5.64 21.55
N ARG A 53 -3.59 -6.16 22.01
CA ARG A 53 -3.38 -6.62 23.39
C ARG A 53 -3.04 -5.47 24.35
N THR A 54 -2.71 -4.29 23.83
CA THR A 54 -2.36 -3.11 24.62
C THR A 54 -3.34 -1.96 24.38
N SER A 55 -3.54 -1.12 25.40
CA SER A 55 -4.43 0.04 25.32
C SER A 55 -3.78 1.29 24.70
N THR A 56 -2.45 1.29 24.54
CA THR A 56 -1.66 2.39 23.98
C THR A 56 -1.03 2.01 22.65
N SER A 57 -0.75 3.00 21.81
CA SER A 57 -0.01 2.80 20.56
C SER A 57 1.43 2.37 20.84
N VAL A 58 1.92 1.42 20.06
CA VAL A 58 3.30 0.89 20.11
C VAL A 58 4.28 1.87 19.47
N CYS A 59 3.84 2.55 18.42
CA CYS A 59 4.66 3.50 17.68
C CYS A 59 3.75 4.62 17.13
N GLU A 60 4.31 5.83 17.05
CA GLU A 60 3.65 6.99 16.46
C GLU A 60 4.62 7.72 15.52
N LEU A 61 4.15 8.02 14.32
CA LEU A 61 4.80 8.86 13.33
C LEU A 61 3.93 10.08 13.12
N VAL A 62 4.51 11.29 13.21
CA VAL A 62 3.80 12.54 12.92
C VAL A 62 4.49 13.26 11.77
N CYS A 63 3.76 13.49 10.67
CA CYS A 63 4.23 14.38 9.61
C CYS A 63 3.86 15.83 9.97
N ALA A 64 4.83 16.53 10.53
CA ALA A 64 4.75 17.95 10.83
C ALA A 64 5.65 18.73 9.87
N LYS A 65 5.16 19.84 9.29
CA LYS A 65 6.07 20.90 8.85
C LYS A 65 6.81 21.44 10.07
N LYS A 66 8.14 21.55 10.01
CA LYS A 66 8.88 22.47 10.89
C LYS A 66 8.41 23.88 10.54
N ALA A 67 7.44 24.40 11.28
CA ALA A 67 7.09 25.80 11.23
C ALA A 67 8.03 26.56 12.17
N ASN A 68 8.60 27.67 11.70
CA ASN A 68 9.27 28.66 12.54
C ASN A 68 8.23 29.40 13.40
N GLY A 69 7.63 28.71 14.37
CA GLY A 69 6.54 29.20 15.22
C GLY A 69 5.55 28.08 15.55
N ASN A 70 4.96 28.15 16.76
CA ASN A 70 4.24 27.11 17.52
C ASN A 70 3.01 26.41 16.88
N SER A 71 2.92 26.30 15.56
CA SER A 71 1.87 25.53 14.89
C SER A 71 2.47 24.83 13.68
N ALA A 72 3.05 23.65 13.90
CA ALA A 72 3.36 22.74 12.81
C ALA A 72 2.06 22.44 12.05
N ASN A 73 1.94 22.92 10.81
CA ASN A 73 0.86 22.52 9.92
C ASN A 73 1.01 21.02 9.63
N LYS A 74 0.26 20.22 10.38
CA LYS A 74 0.15 18.77 10.22
C LYS A 74 -0.45 18.47 8.86
N ARG A 75 0.10 17.47 8.16
CA ARG A 75 -0.38 17.03 6.85
C ARG A 75 -1.43 15.95 7.00
N ASP A 76 -2.46 15.96 6.16
CA ASP A 76 -3.50 14.94 6.19
C ASP A 76 -2.94 13.62 5.65
N CYS A 77 -2.95 12.55 6.46
CA CYS A 77 -2.44 11.25 6.06
C CYS A 77 -3.57 10.38 5.50
N TRP A 78 -3.54 10.14 4.18
CA TRP A 78 -4.64 9.49 3.46
C TRP A 78 -4.52 7.98 3.39
N THR A 79 -3.33 7.41 3.43
CA THR A 79 -3.10 5.96 3.30
C THR A 79 -1.91 5.49 4.12
N VAL A 80 -1.98 4.23 4.57
CA VAL A 80 -0.89 3.51 5.22
C VAL A 80 -0.86 2.04 4.80
N ALA A 81 0.34 1.48 4.67
CA ALA A 81 0.54 0.07 4.36
C ALA A 81 1.67 -0.55 5.17
N PHE A 82 1.47 -1.80 5.57
CA PHE A 82 2.54 -2.64 6.10
C PHE A 82 3.33 -3.29 4.96
N GLY A 83 4.64 -3.41 5.17
CA GLY A 83 5.55 -4.13 4.29
C GLY A 83 6.69 -4.78 5.06
N ASN A 84 7.57 -5.46 4.32
CA ASN A 84 8.81 -6.04 4.85
C ASN A 84 8.64 -6.99 6.05
N SER A 85 7.46 -7.59 6.25
CA SER A 85 7.14 -8.41 7.43
C SER A 85 7.41 -9.90 7.19
N PHE A 86 8.65 -10.21 6.83
CA PHE A 86 9.08 -11.58 6.48
C PHE A 86 9.58 -12.42 7.66
N ASP A 87 9.82 -11.80 8.82
CA ASP A 87 10.13 -12.48 10.07
C ASP A 87 9.50 -11.76 11.27
N ASN A 88 9.83 -12.19 12.48
CA ASN A 88 9.24 -11.66 13.71
C ASN A 88 9.76 -10.28 14.12
N SER A 89 10.79 -9.76 13.45
CA SER A 89 11.47 -8.53 13.84
C SER A 89 11.40 -7.45 12.79
N ASN A 90 11.45 -7.81 11.51
CA ASN A 90 11.42 -6.87 10.40
C ASN A 90 9.97 -6.53 10.08
N ARG A 91 9.66 -5.23 10.06
CA ARG A 91 8.37 -4.69 9.64
C ARG A 91 8.53 -3.21 9.33
N VAL A 92 7.95 -2.77 8.22
CA VAL A 92 7.90 -1.35 7.88
C VAL A 92 6.46 -0.89 7.76
N VAL A 93 6.24 0.39 8.06
CA VAL A 93 5.01 1.11 7.80
C VAL A 93 5.33 2.19 6.78
N CYS A 94 4.61 2.21 5.67
CA CYS A 94 4.69 3.28 4.68
C CYS A 94 3.42 4.11 4.71
N ALA A 95 3.56 5.43 4.78
CA ALA A 95 2.48 6.39 4.90
C ALA A 95 2.48 7.38 3.74
N GLY A 96 1.30 7.70 3.23
CA GLY A 96 1.07 8.66 2.16
C GLY A 96 0.23 9.84 2.62
N TYR A 97 0.61 11.05 2.19
CA TYR A 97 -0.01 12.30 2.63
C TYR A 97 -0.60 13.12 1.47
N ASP A 98 -1.47 14.06 1.81
CA ASP A 98 -2.17 15.00 0.91
C ASP A 98 -1.25 15.83 0.00
N ASN A 99 -0.02 16.11 0.43
CA ASN A 99 0.98 16.88 -0.30
C ASN A 99 1.91 16.02 -1.16
N GLY A 100 1.68 14.71 -1.24
CA GLY A 100 2.52 13.79 -1.99
C GLY A 100 3.72 13.24 -1.24
N ASP A 101 3.84 13.50 0.07
CA ASP A 101 4.87 12.86 0.89
C ASP A 101 4.60 11.36 1.00
N ILE A 102 5.66 10.58 0.80
CA ILE A 102 5.76 9.16 1.14
C ILE A 102 6.79 9.07 2.26
N LYS A 103 6.41 8.46 3.37
CA LYS A 103 7.31 8.22 4.51
C LYS A 103 7.30 6.76 4.89
N MET A 104 8.45 6.12 4.91
CA MET A 104 8.61 4.73 5.32
C MET A 104 9.38 4.65 6.63
N LEU A 105 8.73 4.09 7.65
CA LEU A 105 9.27 3.88 8.98
C LEU A 105 9.59 2.40 9.19
N ASP A 106 10.81 2.10 9.60
CA ASP A 106 11.18 0.77 10.09
C ASP A 106 10.81 0.67 11.57
N LEU A 107 9.93 -0.28 11.91
CA LEU A 107 9.43 -0.44 13.28
C LEU A 107 10.47 -1.06 14.22
N LYS A 108 11.43 -1.82 13.70
CA LYS A 108 12.51 -2.42 14.49
C LYS A 108 13.50 -1.36 14.93
N MET A 109 13.87 -0.48 14.00
CA MET A 109 14.83 0.60 14.26
C MET A 109 14.15 1.86 14.82
N ASN A 110 12.82 1.94 14.75
CA ASN A 110 12.04 3.14 14.99
C ASN A 110 12.62 4.35 14.25
N ALA A 111 12.99 4.14 12.99
CA ALA A 111 13.73 5.09 12.17
C ALA A 111 13.10 5.23 10.80
N MET A 112 13.06 6.46 10.29
CA MET A 112 12.58 6.74 8.95
C MET A 112 13.66 6.33 7.95
N ILE A 113 13.34 5.34 7.11
CA ILE A 113 14.28 4.72 6.17
C ILE A 113 14.12 5.24 4.74
N TYR A 114 12.98 5.85 4.42
CA TYR A 114 12.73 6.43 3.11
C TYR A 114 11.75 7.60 3.20
N GLU A 115 12.12 8.71 2.56
CA GLU A 115 11.28 9.88 2.36
C GLU A 115 11.34 10.30 0.91
N TYR A 116 10.18 10.51 0.29
CA TYR A 116 10.09 11.00 -1.08
C TYR A 116 8.83 11.83 -1.26
N ASN A 117 8.84 12.76 -2.19
CA ASN A 117 7.67 13.58 -2.50
C ASN A 117 7.32 13.46 -4.00
N LEU A 118 6.08 13.05 -4.30
CA LEU A 118 5.55 12.92 -5.65
C LEU A 118 4.78 14.17 -6.13
N ASN A 119 4.86 15.27 -5.38
CA ASN A 119 4.20 16.57 -5.58
C ASN A 119 2.66 16.53 -5.65
N ASN A 120 2.06 15.36 -5.48
CA ASN A 120 0.64 15.12 -5.63
C ASN A 120 0.14 14.20 -4.53
N GLY A 121 -1.02 14.52 -3.95
CA GLY A 121 -1.58 13.77 -2.82
C GLY A 121 -1.64 12.28 -3.06
N ILE A 122 -1.11 11.51 -2.11
CA ILE A 122 -1.00 10.06 -2.19
C ILE A 122 -2.34 9.43 -1.78
N VAL A 123 -3.01 8.83 -2.75
CA VAL A 123 -4.35 8.25 -2.57
C VAL A 123 -4.28 6.84 -1.99
N ASP A 124 -3.33 6.03 -2.46
CA ASP A 124 -3.09 4.70 -1.88
C ASP A 124 -1.64 4.27 -2.05
N ILE A 125 -1.16 3.42 -1.13
CA ILE A 125 0.16 2.79 -1.15
C ILE A 125 -0.05 1.30 -0.88
N GLU A 126 0.55 0.45 -1.70
CA GLU A 126 0.43 -1.00 -1.52
C GLU A 126 1.75 -1.70 -1.85
N PHE A 127 2.22 -2.55 -0.94
CA PHE A 127 3.36 -3.44 -1.22
C PHE A 127 2.88 -4.63 -2.03
N ASP A 128 3.72 -5.14 -2.93
CA ASP A 128 3.31 -6.29 -3.74
C ASP A 128 3.03 -7.55 -2.91
N ARG A 129 3.70 -7.70 -1.76
CA ARG A 129 3.41 -8.66 -0.70
C ARG A 129 3.90 -8.11 0.64
N THR A 130 3.07 -8.17 1.67
CA THR A 130 3.40 -7.71 3.02
C THR A 130 4.43 -8.59 3.73
N HIS A 131 4.35 -9.91 3.58
CA HIS A 131 5.12 -10.89 4.36
C HIS A 131 6.42 -11.38 3.68
N VAL A 132 7.01 -10.56 2.82
CA VAL A 132 8.27 -10.87 2.14
C VAL A 132 9.21 -9.67 2.25
N PRO A 133 10.54 -9.87 2.07
CA PRO A 133 11.45 -8.75 1.97
C PRO A 133 11.01 -7.81 0.85
N MET A 134 11.07 -6.50 1.10
CA MET A 134 10.59 -5.47 0.17
C MET A 134 11.04 -5.74 -1.27
N ASN A 135 10.12 -5.59 -2.22
CA ASN A 135 10.38 -5.91 -3.62
C ASN A 135 9.78 -4.87 -4.56
N LYS A 136 8.48 -4.66 -4.51
CA LYS A 136 7.81 -3.59 -5.24
C LYS A 136 6.76 -2.95 -4.37
N MET A 137 6.52 -1.68 -4.60
CA MET A 137 5.42 -0.93 -4.00
C MET A 137 4.77 -0.11 -5.09
N VAL A 138 3.45 -0.08 -5.10
CA VAL A 138 2.69 0.74 -6.02
C VAL A 138 2.05 1.88 -5.24
N VAL A 139 2.11 3.07 -5.81
CA VAL A 139 1.62 4.31 -5.19
C VAL A 139 0.74 5.04 -6.19
N THR A 140 -0.45 5.47 -5.74
CA THR A 140 -1.37 6.26 -6.57
C THR A 140 -1.45 7.68 -6.09
N THR A 141 -1.62 8.57 -7.04
CA THR A 141 -1.80 9.99 -6.77
C THR A 141 -3.11 10.51 -7.34
N LEU A 142 -3.52 11.67 -6.84
CA LEU A 142 -4.75 12.33 -7.23
C LEU A 142 -4.82 12.66 -8.74
N GLU A 143 -3.68 12.95 -9.39
CA GLU A 143 -3.62 13.41 -10.81
C GLU A 143 -3.67 12.28 -11.87
N SER A 144 -4.44 11.22 -11.63
CA SER A 144 -4.61 10.12 -12.60
C SER A 144 -3.28 9.45 -13.01
N LYS A 145 -2.33 9.35 -12.09
CA LYS A 145 -1.06 8.64 -12.28
C LYS A 145 -0.86 7.64 -11.16
N PHE A 146 -0.15 6.56 -11.49
CA PHE A 146 0.45 5.72 -10.47
C PHE A 146 1.93 5.52 -10.74
N PHE A 147 2.61 5.10 -9.68
CA PHE A 147 4.04 4.93 -9.61
C PHE A 147 4.30 3.53 -9.10
N VAL A 148 5.16 2.77 -9.78
CA VAL A 148 5.68 1.49 -9.29
C VAL A 148 7.12 1.73 -8.87
N PHE A 149 7.43 1.48 -7.61
CA PHE A 149 8.78 1.54 -7.05
C PHE A 149 9.41 0.15 -7.02
N ASP A 150 10.67 0.01 -7.44
CA ASP A 150 11.50 -1.15 -7.14
C ASP A 150 12.22 -0.93 -5.80
N LEU A 151 11.85 -1.71 -4.79
CA LEU A 151 12.35 -1.57 -3.42
C LEU A 151 13.60 -2.42 -3.13
N LYS A 152 14.21 -3.06 -4.13
CA LYS A 152 15.41 -3.90 -3.91
C LYS A 152 16.71 -3.12 -3.81
N THR A 153 16.78 -1.92 -4.37
CA THR A 153 18.03 -1.16 -4.44
C THR A 153 17.73 0.30 -4.19
N MET A 154 18.22 0.80 -3.05
CA MET A 154 18.14 2.20 -2.68
C MET A 154 19.46 2.89 -3.01
N HIS A 155 19.41 3.86 -3.92
CA HIS A 155 20.53 4.76 -4.18
C HIS A 155 20.61 5.81 -3.07
N SER A 156 21.81 6.24 -2.68
CA SER A 156 22.00 7.19 -1.57
C SER A 156 21.41 8.58 -1.84
N VAL A 157 21.38 8.99 -3.11
CA VAL A 157 20.88 10.31 -3.53
C VAL A 157 19.50 10.20 -4.21
N ASP A 158 19.35 9.25 -5.12
CA ASP A 158 18.12 9.12 -5.94
C ASP A 158 17.02 8.32 -5.24
N GLY A 159 17.35 7.61 -4.16
CA GLY A 159 16.42 6.71 -3.48
C GLY A 159 16.08 5.47 -4.31
N PHE A 160 14.83 5.01 -4.22
CA PHE A 160 14.33 3.87 -4.99
C PHE A 160 14.01 4.28 -6.42
N ALA A 161 14.34 3.41 -7.36
CA ALA A 161 13.90 3.58 -8.74
C ALA A 161 12.38 3.42 -8.83
N TYR A 162 11.73 4.22 -9.67
CA TYR A 162 10.32 4.08 -9.96
C TYR A 162 9.99 4.37 -11.42
N SER A 163 8.87 3.82 -11.88
CA SER A 163 8.28 4.09 -13.19
C SER A 163 6.87 4.63 -12.99
N THR A 164 6.47 5.56 -13.85
CA THR A 164 5.14 6.19 -13.81
C THR A 164 4.32 5.73 -15.00
N GLN A 165 3.02 5.56 -14.79
CA GLN A 165 2.06 5.34 -15.86
C GLN A 165 0.89 6.30 -15.71
N PRO A 166 0.44 6.92 -16.83
CA PRO A 166 -0.83 7.62 -16.84
C PRO A 166 -1.98 6.60 -16.74
N VAL A 167 -3.01 6.97 -16.00
CA VAL A 167 -4.31 6.28 -15.96
C VAL A 167 -5.34 7.21 -16.55
N LEU A 168 -6.36 6.65 -17.19
CA LEU A 168 -7.40 7.42 -17.87
C LEU A 168 -8.34 8.20 -16.91
N ALA A 169 -8.14 8.14 -15.59
CA ALA A 169 -8.84 8.95 -14.57
C ALA A 169 -8.17 8.87 -13.19
N PHE A 170 -8.67 9.68 -12.23
CA PHE A 170 -8.28 9.71 -10.81
C PHE A 170 -8.05 8.28 -10.29
N SER A 171 -6.81 7.87 -10.11
CA SER A 171 -6.54 6.46 -9.84
C SER A 171 -6.55 6.24 -8.33
N ILE A 172 -7.44 5.38 -7.84
CA ILE A 172 -7.25 4.67 -6.59
C ILE A 172 -6.59 3.34 -7.00
N LEU A 173 -5.38 3.07 -6.51
CA LEU A 173 -4.77 1.74 -6.62
C LEU A 173 -5.53 0.83 -5.70
N LEU A 174 -5.96 -0.31 -6.20
CA LEU A 174 -6.56 -1.30 -5.31
C LEU A 174 -6.22 -2.69 -5.82
N TRP A 175 -4.99 -3.16 -5.56
CA TRP A 175 -4.65 -4.57 -5.72
C TRP A 175 -3.51 -4.99 -4.81
N LEU A 176 -3.79 -6.09 -4.11
CA LEU A 176 -2.92 -6.92 -3.28
C LEU A 176 -2.82 -6.57 -1.78
N GLN A 177 -3.98 -6.66 -1.12
CA GLN A 177 -4.19 -6.79 0.31
C GLN A 177 -4.11 -5.49 1.16
N LYS A 178 -5.30 -4.90 1.39
CA LYS A 178 -5.78 -4.78 2.79
C LYS A 178 -5.90 -6.19 3.38
N THR A 179 -4.80 -6.71 3.90
CA THR A 179 -4.81 -7.93 4.72
C THR A 179 -5.42 -7.58 6.06
N SER A 180 -6.73 -7.79 6.14
CA SER A 180 -7.31 -8.27 7.38
C SER A 180 -7.77 -9.70 7.14
N LEU A 181 -6.99 -10.62 7.70
CA LEU A 181 -7.45 -11.86 8.33
C LEU A 181 -7.94 -13.03 7.42
N HIS A 182 -7.18 -14.12 7.54
CA HIS A 182 -7.58 -15.54 7.46
C HIS A 182 -7.49 -16.34 6.14
N LYS A 183 -7.44 -17.66 6.32
CA LYS A 183 -6.63 -18.69 5.67
C LYS A 183 -7.07 -19.31 4.33
N LYS A 184 -6.09 -19.96 3.68
CA LYS A 184 -6.14 -21.12 2.77
C LYS A 184 -7.17 -20.97 1.64
N SER A 185 -6.80 -20.43 0.49
CA SER A 185 -6.01 -21.23 -0.45
C SER A 185 -5.47 -20.38 -1.58
N VAL A 186 -4.15 -20.49 -1.76
CA VAL A 186 -3.38 -20.02 -2.91
C VAL A 186 -3.12 -18.52 -2.96
N TYR A 187 -1.84 -18.19 -2.78
CA TYR A 187 -1.13 -17.11 -3.43
C TYR A 187 -2.03 -16.24 -4.30
N THR A 188 -2.14 -14.96 -4.01
CA THR A 188 -2.37 -13.97 -5.06
C THR A 188 -1.36 -14.29 -6.18
N TYR A 189 -1.87 -15.00 -7.20
CA TYR A 189 -1.09 -15.99 -7.97
C TYR A 189 0.14 -15.38 -8.63
N ASN A 190 0.06 -14.09 -8.91
CA ASN A 190 1.12 -13.32 -9.50
C ASN A 190 1.29 -11.98 -8.75
N ARG A 191 2.43 -11.80 -8.08
CA ARG A 191 2.79 -10.55 -7.36
C ARG A 191 3.06 -9.37 -8.30
N ASP A 192 3.03 -9.65 -9.60
CA ASP A 192 3.31 -8.71 -10.64
C ASP A 192 2.04 -8.31 -11.38
N ILE A 193 0.85 -8.78 -10.97
CA ILE A 193 -0.43 -8.36 -11.53
C ILE A 193 -1.21 -7.55 -10.50
N TRP A 194 -1.71 -6.39 -10.93
CA TRP A 194 -2.58 -5.53 -10.14
C TRP A 194 -3.63 -4.87 -11.04
N CYS A 195 -4.53 -4.08 -10.47
CA CYS A 195 -5.46 -3.19 -11.17
C CYS A 195 -5.51 -1.86 -10.45
N THR A 196 -5.83 -0.88 -11.26
CA THR A 196 -6.16 0.46 -10.83
C THR A 196 -7.64 0.67 -11.06
N THR A 197 -8.29 1.38 -10.15
CA THR A 197 -9.66 1.84 -10.34
C THR A 197 -9.67 3.35 -10.52
N GLY A 198 -10.35 3.83 -11.55
CA GLY A 198 -10.49 5.25 -11.83
C GLY A 198 -11.64 5.91 -11.06
N GLY A 199 -11.54 7.22 -10.84
CA GLY A 199 -12.61 8.05 -10.30
C GLY A 199 -13.78 8.22 -11.28
N ASN A 200 -13.55 7.89 -12.55
CA ASN A 200 -14.62 7.70 -13.52
C ASN A 200 -15.20 6.27 -13.46
N GLY A 201 -14.98 5.49 -12.40
CA GLY A 201 -15.51 4.13 -12.24
C GLY A 201 -14.96 3.12 -13.26
N THR A 202 -13.78 3.36 -13.83
CA THR A 202 -13.09 2.40 -14.70
C THR A 202 -12.21 1.45 -13.90
N VAL A 203 -11.94 0.28 -14.46
CA VAL A 203 -11.02 -0.72 -13.90
C VAL A 203 -10.06 -1.15 -15.01
N GLN A 204 -8.77 -1.21 -14.70
CA GLN A 204 -7.75 -1.64 -15.66
C GLN A 204 -6.70 -2.52 -15.01
N LEU A 205 -6.44 -3.69 -15.60
CA LEU A 205 -5.40 -4.61 -15.12
C LEU A 205 -4.03 -4.29 -15.72
N TRP A 206 -3.00 -4.49 -14.91
CA TRP A 206 -1.60 -4.23 -15.21
C TRP A 206 -0.74 -5.42 -14.83
N LYS A 207 0.37 -5.59 -15.56
CA LYS A 207 1.44 -6.54 -15.25
C LYS A 207 2.78 -5.80 -15.18
N TYR A 208 3.62 -6.16 -14.22
CA TYR A 208 5.01 -5.71 -14.16
C TYR A 208 5.92 -6.78 -14.74
N SER A 209 6.70 -6.41 -15.74
CA SER A 209 7.72 -7.26 -16.36
C SER A 209 9.09 -6.79 -15.88
N TYR A 210 9.77 -7.63 -15.09
CA TYR A 210 11.10 -7.29 -14.57
C TYR A 210 12.11 -7.06 -15.72
N PRO A 211 13.05 -6.12 -15.56
CA PRO A 211 14.16 -5.98 -16.49
C PRO A 211 15.11 -7.16 -16.34
N SER A 212 15.98 -7.38 -17.33
CA SER A 212 17.03 -8.42 -17.27
C SER A 212 17.98 -8.25 -16.09
N GLN A 213 18.22 -7.01 -15.68
CA GLN A 213 18.99 -6.64 -14.49
C GLN A 213 18.25 -5.56 -13.71
N ARG A 214 18.04 -5.78 -12.40
CA ARG A 214 17.31 -4.86 -11.51
C ARG A 214 18.19 -3.82 -10.81
N SER A 215 19.50 -3.90 -10.98
CA SER A 215 20.44 -2.94 -10.42
C SER A 215 21.65 -2.79 -11.32
N ILE A 216 22.10 -1.55 -11.50
CA ILE A 216 23.35 -1.19 -12.17
C ILE A 216 24.24 -0.41 -11.20
N ILE A 217 25.55 -0.40 -11.43
CA ILE A 217 26.46 0.45 -10.70
C ILE A 217 26.43 1.83 -11.36
N ASP A 218 26.08 2.85 -10.59
CA ASP A 218 26.15 4.23 -11.04
C ASP A 218 27.62 4.65 -11.17
N LYS A 219 27.98 5.24 -12.32
CA LYS A 219 29.36 5.62 -12.63
C LYS A 219 29.83 6.81 -11.83
N GLU A 220 28.92 7.67 -11.36
CA GLU A 220 29.26 8.89 -10.64
C GLU A 220 29.48 8.62 -9.14
N THR A 221 28.58 7.85 -8.52
CA THR A 221 28.63 7.57 -7.07
C THR A 221 29.31 6.26 -6.73
N ASN A 222 29.55 5.39 -7.72
CA ASN A 222 30.01 4.01 -7.53
C ASN A 222 29.10 3.19 -6.60
N THR A 223 27.82 3.57 -6.48
CA THR A 223 26.83 2.83 -5.69
C THR A 223 25.79 2.16 -6.59
N LYS A 224 25.05 1.19 -6.04
CA LYS A 224 24.02 0.47 -6.82
C LYS A 224 22.78 1.36 -6.98
N LYS A 225 22.29 1.46 -8.20
CA LYS A 225 21.04 2.14 -8.56
C LYS A 225 20.04 1.13 -9.11
N GLY A 226 18.78 1.23 -8.69
CA GLY A 226 17.71 0.36 -9.17
C GLY A 226 17.40 0.59 -10.65
N VAL A 227 16.99 -0.48 -11.34
CA VAL A 227 16.54 -0.42 -12.74
C VAL A 227 15.10 -0.89 -12.78
N MET A 228 14.23 -0.05 -13.36
CA MET A 228 12.82 -0.36 -13.51
C MET A 228 12.56 -1.35 -14.64
N GLY A 229 11.53 -2.16 -14.43
CA GLY A 229 10.91 -2.98 -15.45
C GLY A 229 9.85 -2.21 -16.22
N GLU A 230 9.14 -2.95 -17.07
CA GLU A 230 8.05 -2.44 -17.87
C GLU A 230 6.71 -2.68 -17.19
N ILE A 231 5.80 -1.72 -17.31
CA ILE A 231 4.42 -1.83 -16.83
C ILE A 231 3.53 -2.01 -18.07
N VAL A 232 2.92 -3.18 -18.18
CA VAL A 232 2.16 -3.60 -19.35
C VAL A 232 0.67 -3.64 -19.00
N PRO A 233 -0.22 -2.92 -19.69
CA PRO A 233 -1.66 -3.08 -19.52
C PRO A 233 -2.08 -4.47 -20.02
N LEU A 234 -2.79 -5.22 -19.18
CA LEU A 234 -3.34 -6.54 -19.55
C LEU A 234 -4.74 -6.45 -20.17
N THR A 235 -5.44 -5.35 -19.88
CA THR A 235 -6.76 -5.05 -20.43
C THR A 235 -6.82 -3.58 -20.84
N ASP A 236 -7.76 -3.26 -21.70
CA ASP A 236 -8.25 -1.89 -21.83
C ASP A 236 -8.92 -1.44 -20.52
N ALA A 237 -9.09 -0.14 -20.36
CA ALA A 237 -9.84 0.40 -19.24
C ALA A 237 -11.34 0.12 -19.45
N HIS A 238 -11.93 -0.70 -18.56
CA HIS A 238 -13.33 -1.06 -18.62
C HIS A 238 -14.15 -0.16 -17.68
N LYS A 239 -15.16 0.53 -18.21
CA LYS A 239 -16.11 1.31 -17.40
C LYS A 239 -17.06 0.36 -16.66
N CYS A 240 -16.96 0.33 -15.33
CA CYS A 240 -17.73 -0.57 -14.47
C CYS A 240 -18.75 0.17 -13.57
N SER A 241 -18.57 1.49 -13.38
CA SER A 241 -19.46 2.34 -12.60
C SER A 241 -19.51 3.75 -13.19
N ASP A 242 -20.63 4.45 -13.02
CA ASP A 242 -20.76 5.87 -13.38
C ASP A 242 -20.08 6.80 -12.35
N GLN A 243 -19.86 6.29 -11.14
CA GLN A 243 -19.22 6.98 -10.03
C GLN A 243 -17.88 6.32 -9.67
N PRO A 244 -16.98 7.00 -8.92
CA PRO A 244 -15.72 6.43 -8.45
C PRO A 244 -15.91 5.06 -7.77
N LEU A 245 -15.03 4.12 -8.10
CA LEU A 245 -14.84 2.90 -7.31
C LEU A 245 -13.88 3.25 -6.18
N ILE A 246 -14.33 3.17 -4.93
CA ILE A 246 -13.60 3.65 -3.75
C ILE A 246 -12.93 2.53 -2.96
N SER A 247 -13.27 1.28 -3.25
CA SER A 247 -12.59 0.11 -2.69
C SER A 247 -12.67 -1.05 -3.67
N TRP A 248 -11.66 -1.91 -3.62
CA TRP A 248 -11.61 -3.14 -4.39
C TRP A 248 -10.77 -4.17 -3.64
N HIS A 249 -11.31 -5.38 -3.55
CA HIS A 249 -10.75 -6.46 -2.75
C HIS A 249 -10.79 -7.77 -3.51
N TRP A 250 -9.63 -8.40 -3.64
CA TRP A 250 -9.51 -9.75 -4.18
C TRP A 250 -10.01 -10.78 -3.20
N ASN A 251 -10.72 -11.77 -3.72
CA ASN A 251 -10.96 -12.98 -2.97
C ASN A 251 -9.65 -13.77 -2.88
N LYS A 252 -9.29 -14.10 -1.64
CA LYS A 252 -8.09 -14.89 -1.32
C LYS A 252 -8.18 -16.37 -1.72
N ASP A 253 -9.39 -16.92 -1.84
CA ASP A 253 -9.60 -18.37 -2.00
C ASP A 253 -9.95 -18.74 -3.47
N LYS A 254 -10.45 -17.78 -4.24
CA LYS A 254 -10.94 -17.95 -5.61
C LYS A 254 -10.27 -16.94 -6.53
N ILE A 255 -9.35 -17.43 -7.36
CA ILE A 255 -8.64 -16.63 -8.36
C ILE A 255 -9.63 -15.87 -9.23
N GLY A 256 -9.34 -14.59 -9.46
CA GLY A 256 -10.13 -13.78 -10.37
C GLY A 256 -11.42 -13.25 -9.74
N LEU A 257 -11.85 -13.76 -8.58
CA LEU A 257 -12.99 -13.21 -7.88
C LEU A 257 -12.56 -11.95 -7.11
N ALA A 258 -13.30 -10.86 -7.27
CA ALA A 258 -13.11 -9.62 -6.50
C ALA A 258 -14.43 -8.97 -6.13
N CYS A 259 -14.40 -8.06 -5.17
CA CYS A 259 -15.52 -7.22 -4.76
C CYS A 259 -15.09 -5.76 -4.77
N ALA A 260 -15.96 -4.85 -5.19
CA ALA A 260 -15.70 -3.41 -5.16
C ALA A 260 -16.91 -2.62 -4.65
N THR A 261 -16.66 -1.48 -4.02
CA THR A 261 -17.71 -0.52 -3.64
C THR A 261 -17.53 0.78 -4.41
N SER A 262 -18.65 1.44 -4.74
CA SER A 262 -18.65 2.68 -5.50
C SER A 262 -19.61 3.69 -4.88
N LEU A 263 -19.37 4.98 -5.16
CA LEU A 263 -20.22 6.08 -4.69
C LEU A 263 -21.59 6.11 -5.36
N ASP A 264 -21.86 5.25 -6.36
CA ASP A 264 -23.21 5.02 -6.89
C ASP A 264 -24.07 4.12 -5.99
N GLN A 265 -23.65 3.93 -4.73
CA GLN A 265 -24.34 3.15 -3.70
C GLN A 265 -24.49 1.66 -4.06
N LYS A 266 -23.53 1.09 -4.80
CA LYS A 266 -23.52 -0.32 -5.16
C LYS A 266 -22.26 -1.04 -4.72
N VAL A 267 -22.46 -2.30 -4.34
CA VAL A 267 -21.42 -3.30 -4.19
C VAL A 267 -21.44 -4.18 -5.42
N ARG A 268 -20.28 -4.42 -6.02
CA ARG A 268 -20.14 -5.23 -7.24
C ARG A 268 -19.21 -6.39 -6.99
N VAL A 269 -19.55 -7.55 -7.55
CA VAL A 269 -18.69 -8.73 -7.56
C VAL A 269 -18.18 -8.94 -8.99
N PHE A 270 -16.86 -9.12 -9.13
CA PHE A 270 -16.17 -9.24 -10.40
C PHE A 270 -15.56 -10.62 -10.55
N PHE A 271 -15.51 -11.09 -11.80
CA PHE A 271 -14.80 -12.30 -12.20
C PHE A 271 -13.80 -11.94 -13.30
N VAL A 272 -12.53 -11.88 -12.96
CA VAL A 272 -11.43 -11.70 -13.91
C VAL A 272 -10.95 -13.06 -14.39
N THR A 273 -11.15 -13.31 -15.67
CA THR A 273 -10.84 -14.59 -16.30
C THR A 273 -9.43 -14.62 -16.87
N LYS A 274 -8.97 -15.82 -17.25
CA LYS A 274 -7.68 -16.07 -17.94
C LYS A 274 -6.41 -15.67 -17.18
N LEU A 275 -6.48 -15.33 -15.89
CA LEU A 275 -5.30 -15.03 -15.06
C LEU A 275 -4.27 -16.19 -15.01
N HIS A 276 -4.71 -17.44 -15.20
CA HIS A 276 -3.83 -18.62 -15.24
C HIS A 276 -2.95 -18.69 -16.51
N LYS A 277 -3.20 -17.86 -17.52
CA LYS A 277 -2.42 -17.83 -18.78
C LYS A 277 -1.32 -16.78 -18.79
N ILE A 278 -1.17 -16.02 -17.70
CA ILE A 278 -0.36 -14.79 -17.62
C ILE A 278 0.91 -15.00 -16.80
#